data_AF-A0A2T7B4S6-F1
#
_entry.id   AF-A0A2T7B4S6-F1
#
_cell.length_a   1.000
_cell.length_b   1.000
_cell.length_c   1.000
_cell.angle_alpha   90.00
_cell.angle_beta   90.00
_cell.angle_gamma   90.00
#
_symmetry.space_group_name_H-M   'P 1'
#
loop_
_entity.id
_entity.type
_entity.pdbx_description
1 polymer ?
#
loop_
_entity_poly.entity_id
_entity_poly.type
_entity_poly.pdbx_seq_one_letter_code
_entity_poly.pdbx_strand_id
1 'polypeptide(L)'
;MSRRLEILKSSLAKKETLFDERLQQHFDTVKEANGQPLNDKRNGQSTLNKWDKQSEGLRNIEISIQRTKDAIEKEEMKIAIAESVSIPNFMQEAIDAGLITQWRKHPRFFFVNGVKHGRIVLNEETGTIAHRYLSKVSKEEYPTFRDVFNKLNKQSREHIKAA
;
A
#
# COMPACT_ATOMS: atom_id res chain seq x y z
N MET A 1 -1.82 7.13 -7.32
CA MET A 1 -1.89 5.72 -6.86
C MET A 1 -0.48 5.23 -6.55
N SER A 2 -0.28 4.45 -5.48
CA SER A 2 1.05 3.88 -5.19
C SER A 2 1.26 2.59 -6.01
N ARG A 3 2.48 2.35 -6.51
CA ARG A 3 2.83 1.11 -7.23
C ARG A 3 2.44 -0.16 -6.45
N ARG A 4 2.56 -0.11 -5.12
CA ARG A 4 2.17 -1.23 -4.25
C ARG A 4 0.67 -1.45 -4.26
N LEU A 5 -0.13 -0.38 -4.19
CA LEU A 5 -1.58 -0.46 -4.24
C LEU A 5 -2.07 -1.05 -5.57
N GLU A 6 -1.45 -0.65 -6.69
CA GLU A 6 -1.75 -1.21 -8.02
C GLU A 6 -1.50 -2.72 -8.09
N ILE A 7 -0.35 -3.18 -7.59
CA ILE A 7 -0.02 -4.61 -7.54
C ILE A 7 -1.05 -5.37 -6.69
N LEU A 8 -1.45 -4.82 -5.54
CA LEU A 8 -2.44 -5.46 -4.67
C LEU A 8 -3.81 -5.56 -5.34
N LYS A 9 -4.28 -4.50 -6.02
CA LYS A 9 -5.55 -4.52 -6.76
C LYS A 9 -5.52 -5.51 -7.92
N SER A 10 -4.41 -5.58 -8.66
CA SER A 10 -4.24 -6.60 -9.72
C SER A 10 -4.24 -8.02 -9.15
N SER A 11 -3.60 -8.24 -8.00
CA SER A 11 -3.58 -9.54 -7.31
C SER A 11 -4.97 -9.92 -6.81
N LEU A 12 -5.74 -8.97 -6.28
CA LEU A 12 -7.12 -9.18 -5.85
C LEU A 12 -7.99 -9.67 -7.01
N ALA A 13 -7.96 -8.95 -8.14
CA ALA A 13 -8.74 -9.30 -9.33
C ALA A 13 -8.45 -10.74 -9.80
N LYS A 14 -7.17 -11.12 -9.87
CA LYS A 14 -6.77 -12.49 -10.24
C LYS A 14 -7.31 -13.56 -9.29
N LYS A 15 -7.35 -13.26 -7.99
CA LYS A 15 -7.86 -14.21 -6.98
C LYS A 15 -9.38 -14.33 -7.04
N GLU A 16 -10.08 -13.23 -7.27
CA GLU A 16 -11.53 -13.22 -7.46
C GLU A 16 -11.92 -14.01 -8.71
N THR A 17 -11.24 -13.80 -9.84
CA THR A 17 -11.45 -14.62 -11.05
C THR A 17 -11.21 -16.11 -10.79
N LEU A 18 -10.12 -16.45 -10.09
CA LEU A 18 -9.84 -17.84 -9.73
C LEU A 18 -10.92 -18.43 -8.81
N PHE A 19 -11.45 -17.64 -7.87
CA PHE A 19 -12.54 -18.09 -7.00
C PHE A 19 -13.79 -18.42 -7.81
N ASP A 20 -14.17 -17.54 -8.72
CA ASP A 20 -15.36 -17.71 -9.58
C ASP A 20 -15.22 -18.95 -10.47
N GLU A 21 -14.05 -19.16 -11.08
CA GLU A 21 -13.75 -20.36 -11.87
C GLU A 21 -13.90 -21.65 -11.04
N ARG A 22 -13.37 -21.67 -9.81
CA ARG A 22 -13.46 -22.84 -8.91
C ARG A 22 -14.87 -23.05 -8.40
N LEU A 23 -15.61 -21.98 -8.18
CA LEU A 23 -17.00 -22.04 -7.74
C LEU A 23 -17.87 -22.64 -8.85
N GLN A 24 -17.67 -22.22 -10.09
CA GLN A 24 -18.35 -22.80 -11.24
C GLN A 24 -18.03 -24.29 -11.39
N GLN A 25 -16.75 -24.68 -11.29
CA GLN A 25 -16.35 -26.09 -11.33
C GLN A 25 -17.01 -26.93 -10.22
N HIS A 26 -17.18 -26.37 -9.02
CA HIS A 26 -17.90 -27.04 -7.94
C HIS A 26 -19.37 -27.24 -8.28
N PHE A 27 -20.05 -26.19 -8.77
CA PHE A 27 -21.44 -26.30 -9.21
C PHE A 27 -21.64 -27.30 -10.35
N ASP A 28 -20.74 -27.32 -11.33
CA ASP A 28 -20.78 -28.29 -12.42
C ASP A 28 -20.63 -29.72 -11.88
N THR A 29 -19.71 -29.94 -10.93
CA THR A 29 -19.52 -31.23 -10.26
C THR A 29 -20.76 -31.66 -9.46
N VAL A 30 -21.45 -30.73 -8.81
CA VAL A 30 -22.70 -31.00 -8.08
C VAL A 30 -23.83 -31.33 -9.06
N LYS A 31 -23.94 -30.59 -10.16
CA LYS A 31 -24.96 -30.81 -11.20
C LYS A 31 -24.83 -32.17 -11.87
N GLU A 32 -23.60 -32.62 -12.14
CA GLU A 32 -23.33 -33.97 -12.67
C GLU A 32 -23.86 -35.10 -11.77
N ALA A 33 -23.90 -34.85 -10.45
CA ALA A 33 -24.33 -35.83 -9.45
C ALA A 33 -25.82 -35.68 -9.06
N ASN A 34 -26.49 -34.60 -9.45
CA ASN A 34 -27.91 -34.39 -9.17
C ASN A 34 -28.80 -35.35 -10.00
N GLY A 35 -29.74 -36.04 -9.34
CA GLY A 35 -30.69 -36.97 -9.96
C GLY A 35 -30.42 -38.46 -9.70
N GLN A 36 -29.34 -38.81 -9.02
CA GLN A 36 -29.09 -40.18 -8.53
C GLN A 36 -29.14 -40.22 -6.99
N PRO A 37 -29.70 -41.27 -6.36
CA PRO A 37 -29.65 -41.39 -4.90
C PRO A 37 -28.20 -41.55 -4.44
N LEU A 38 -27.64 -40.49 -3.84
CA LEU A 38 -26.25 -40.42 -3.41
C LEU A 38 -25.90 -41.48 -2.35
N ASN A 39 -26.91 -41.89 -1.59
CA ASN A 39 -26.86 -42.94 -0.56
C ASN A 39 -26.87 -44.37 -1.14
N ASP A 40 -27.31 -44.55 -2.40
CA ASP A 40 -27.49 -45.86 -3.04
C ASP A 40 -26.31 -46.25 -3.94
N LYS A 41 -25.21 -45.48 -3.90
CA LYS A 41 -24.01 -45.70 -4.72
C LYS A 41 -22.89 -46.29 -3.88
N ARG A 42 -22.27 -47.36 -4.38
CA ARG A 42 -20.99 -47.94 -3.87
C ARG A 42 -19.85 -46.89 -3.75
N ASN A 43 -19.98 -45.73 -4.40
CA ASN A 43 -19.02 -44.62 -4.46
C ASN A 43 -19.52 -43.29 -3.83
N GLY A 44 -20.62 -43.28 -3.06
CA GLY A 44 -21.21 -42.06 -2.48
C GLY A 44 -20.22 -41.25 -1.63
N GLN A 45 -19.47 -41.92 -0.75
CA GLN A 45 -18.44 -41.30 0.07
C GLN A 45 -17.34 -40.61 -0.76
N SER A 46 -16.97 -41.19 -1.91
CA SER A 46 -15.95 -40.61 -2.79
C SER A 46 -16.41 -39.29 -3.41
N THR A 47 -17.72 -39.18 -3.71
CA THR A 47 -18.33 -37.96 -4.24
C THR A 47 -18.37 -36.86 -3.17
N LEU A 48 -18.80 -37.21 -1.94
CA LEU A 48 -18.79 -36.29 -0.80
C LEU A 48 -17.37 -35.78 -0.49
N ASN A 49 -16.39 -36.68 -0.44
CA ASN A 49 -14.99 -36.31 -0.24
C ASN A 49 -14.46 -35.36 -1.34
N LYS A 50 -14.92 -35.50 -2.59
CA LYS A 50 -14.58 -34.59 -3.69
C LYS A 50 -15.18 -33.21 -3.46
N TRP A 51 -16.45 -33.14 -3.07
CA TRP A 51 -17.13 -31.89 -2.74
C TRP A 51 -16.48 -31.18 -1.56
N ASP A 52 -16.16 -31.91 -0.48
CA ASP A 52 -15.49 -31.35 0.69
C ASP A 52 -14.13 -30.73 0.30
N LYS A 53 -13.32 -31.44 -0.49
CA LYS A 53 -12.04 -30.90 -1.00
C LYS A 53 -12.23 -29.64 -1.85
N GLN A 54 -13.26 -29.58 -2.69
CA GLN A 54 -13.57 -28.39 -3.49
C GLN A 54 -13.98 -27.22 -2.59
N SER A 55 -14.84 -27.47 -1.60
CA SER A 55 -15.27 -26.48 -0.61
C SER A 55 -14.11 -25.97 0.25
N GLU A 56 -13.22 -26.83 0.70
CA GLU A 56 -11.99 -26.43 1.41
C GLU A 56 -11.09 -25.57 0.52
N GLY A 57 -10.95 -25.94 -0.76
CA GLY A 57 -10.23 -25.15 -1.76
C GLY A 57 -10.81 -23.73 -1.91
N LEU A 58 -12.13 -23.61 -2.02
CA LEU A 58 -12.84 -22.34 -2.11
C LEU A 58 -12.61 -21.48 -0.86
N ARG A 59 -12.77 -22.06 0.34
CA ARG A 59 -12.52 -21.37 1.61
C ARG A 59 -11.10 -20.84 1.72
N ASN A 60 -10.12 -21.60 1.25
CA ASN A 60 -8.71 -21.15 1.25
C ASN A 60 -8.47 -19.96 0.31
N ILE A 61 -9.13 -19.96 -0.87
CA ILE A 61 -9.06 -18.83 -1.80
C ILE A 61 -9.76 -17.60 -1.19
N GLU A 62 -10.92 -17.76 -0.57
CA GLU A 62 -11.64 -16.69 0.12
C GLU A 62 -10.80 -16.03 1.22
N ILE A 63 -10.13 -16.83 2.07
CA ILE A 63 -9.20 -16.32 3.09
C ILE A 63 -8.05 -15.52 2.43
N SER A 64 -7.53 -15.99 1.29
CA SER A 64 -6.48 -15.29 0.55
C SER A 64 -6.95 -13.98 -0.07
N ILE A 65 -8.21 -13.92 -0.54
CA ILE A 65 -8.88 -12.72 -1.02
C ILE A 65 -8.99 -11.72 0.14
N GLN A 66 -9.53 -12.14 1.29
CA GLN A 66 -9.71 -11.26 2.44
C GLN A 66 -8.38 -10.66 2.90
N ARG A 67 -7.33 -11.46 3.03
CA ARG A 67 -5.97 -10.96 3.35
C ARG A 67 -5.47 -9.91 2.37
N THR A 68 -5.86 -10.00 1.10
CA THR A 68 -5.49 -9.02 0.07
C THR A 68 -6.30 -7.75 0.21
N LYS A 69 -7.61 -7.85 0.49
CA LYS A 69 -8.47 -6.71 0.81
C LYS A 69 -7.96 -5.94 2.03
N ASP A 70 -7.62 -6.63 3.12
CA ASP A 70 -7.03 -6.02 4.32
C ASP A 70 -5.69 -5.32 4.01
N ALA A 71 -4.89 -5.89 3.10
CA ALA A 71 -3.62 -5.29 2.69
C ALA A 71 -3.81 -4.03 1.83
N ILE A 72 -4.85 -4.00 0.99
CA ILE A 72 -5.25 -2.83 0.20
C ILE A 72 -5.70 -1.72 1.15
N GLU A 73 -6.61 -2.01 2.08
CA GLU A 73 -7.12 -1.04 3.06
C GLU A 73 -5.96 -0.42 3.87
N LYS A 74 -5.02 -1.25 4.35
CA LYS A 74 -3.83 -0.76 5.06
C LYS A 74 -2.93 0.13 4.21
N GLU A 75 -2.87 -0.11 2.90
CA GLU A 75 -2.07 0.72 2.00
C GLU A 75 -2.79 2.04 1.68
N GLU A 76 -4.11 2.00 1.48
CA GLU A 76 -4.95 3.19 1.29
C GLU A 76 -4.94 4.08 2.54
N MET A 77 -5.04 3.51 3.74
CA MET A 77 -4.89 4.27 4.98
C MET A 77 -3.54 4.98 5.09
N LYS A 78 -2.43 4.33 4.67
CA LYS A 78 -1.10 4.98 4.68
C LYS A 78 -1.00 6.14 3.70
N ILE A 79 -1.73 6.07 2.58
CA ILE A 79 -1.79 7.15 1.59
C ILE A 79 -2.64 8.28 2.15
N ALA A 80 -3.83 7.98 2.68
CA ALA A 80 -4.71 8.96 3.30
C ALA A 80 -4.04 9.71 4.47
N ILE A 81 -3.29 9.00 5.32
CA ILE A 81 -2.50 9.63 6.38
C ILE A 81 -1.44 10.56 5.79
N ALA A 82 -0.76 10.16 4.71
CA ALA A 82 0.24 11.01 4.06
C ALA A 82 -0.37 12.29 3.47
N GLU A 83 -1.56 12.16 2.88
CA GLU A 83 -2.33 13.25 2.26
C GLU A 83 -3.06 14.15 3.26
N SER A 84 -3.22 13.71 4.52
CA SER A 84 -3.93 14.51 5.53
C SER A 84 -3.15 15.77 5.94
N VAL A 85 -1.86 15.84 5.62
CA VAL A 85 -1.01 17.00 5.93
C VAL A 85 -1.00 17.95 4.75
N SER A 86 -1.34 19.21 5.00
CA SER A 86 -1.26 20.26 3.98
C SER A 86 0.21 20.57 3.68
N ILE A 87 0.66 20.21 2.47
CA ILE A 87 2.03 20.43 2.01
C ILE A 87 2.06 21.67 1.11
N PRO A 88 2.92 22.66 1.39
CA PRO A 88 3.11 23.81 0.50
C PRO A 88 3.62 23.40 -0.89
N ASN A 89 3.26 24.15 -1.94
CA ASN A 89 3.58 23.83 -3.34
C ASN A 89 5.09 23.56 -3.58
N PHE A 90 5.98 24.35 -2.97
CA PHE A 90 7.43 24.17 -3.14
C PHE A 90 7.95 22.83 -2.60
N MET A 91 7.32 22.28 -1.56
CA MET A 91 7.64 20.95 -1.04
C MET A 91 7.10 19.86 -1.96
N GLN A 92 5.90 20.07 -2.52
CA GLN A 92 5.33 19.14 -3.49
C GLN A 92 6.20 19.05 -4.75
N GLU A 93 6.65 20.18 -5.30
CA GLU A 93 7.61 20.22 -6.41
C GLU A 93 8.91 19.47 -6.09
N ALA A 94 9.39 19.55 -4.84
CA ALA A 94 10.60 18.84 -4.41
C ALA A 94 10.40 17.33 -4.25
N ILE A 95 9.17 16.89 -3.91
CA ILE A 95 8.78 15.48 -3.90
C ILE A 95 8.72 14.96 -5.34
N ASP A 96 8.07 15.71 -6.23
CA ASP A 96 7.89 15.33 -7.64
C ASP A 96 9.23 15.30 -8.40
N ALA A 97 10.13 16.24 -8.09
CA ALA A 97 11.51 16.24 -8.58
C ALA A 97 12.40 15.13 -7.98
N GLY A 98 11.89 14.35 -7.01
CA GLY A 98 12.64 13.28 -6.36
C GLY A 98 13.81 13.77 -5.50
N LEU A 99 13.76 15.00 -4.99
CA LEU A 99 14.77 15.52 -4.05
C LEU A 99 14.51 15.04 -2.63
N ILE A 100 13.23 14.97 -2.26
CA ILE A 100 12.78 14.54 -0.94
C ILE A 100 11.68 13.49 -1.05
N THR A 101 11.53 12.66 -0.02
CA THR A 101 10.43 11.69 0.09
C THR A 101 9.69 11.87 1.42
N GLN A 102 8.37 11.88 1.36
CA GLN A 102 7.52 12.03 2.53
C GLN A 102 7.44 10.73 3.34
N TRP A 103 7.53 10.83 4.66
CA TRP A 103 7.36 9.68 5.54
C TRP A 103 5.88 9.37 5.79
N ARG A 104 5.37 8.30 5.17
CA ARG A 104 3.95 7.90 5.32
C ARG A 104 3.45 7.68 6.76
N LYS A 105 4.33 7.31 7.71
CA LYS A 105 3.93 7.13 9.13
C LYS A 105 3.87 8.46 9.90
N HIS A 106 4.69 9.43 9.49
CA HIS A 106 4.79 10.73 10.11
C HIS A 106 4.88 11.78 9.00
N PRO A 107 3.74 12.15 8.39
CA PRO A 107 3.70 12.88 7.11
C PRO A 107 4.36 14.25 7.10
N ARG A 108 4.55 14.86 8.29
CA ARG A 108 5.32 16.08 8.50
C ARG A 108 6.84 15.92 8.32
N PHE A 109 7.33 14.70 8.30
CA PHE A 109 8.75 14.39 8.18
C PHE A 109 9.08 13.96 6.76
N PHE A 110 10.18 14.49 6.26
CA PHE A 110 10.67 14.23 4.91
C PHE A 110 12.12 13.78 4.97
N PHE A 111 12.47 12.82 4.13
CA PHE A 111 13.82 12.34 3.92
C PHE A 111 14.42 12.99 2.68
N VAL A 112 15.71 13.31 2.73
CA VAL A 112 16.45 13.75 1.55
C VAL A 112 16.97 12.52 0.83
N ASN A 113 16.71 12.40 -0.46
CA ASN A 113 17.19 11.27 -1.23
C ASN A 113 18.73 11.27 -1.29
N GLY A 114 19.35 10.11 -1.03
CA GLY A 114 20.80 9.98 -0.93
C GLY A 114 21.39 10.26 0.46
N VAL A 115 20.57 10.58 1.47
CA VAL A 115 21.01 10.82 2.85
C VAL A 115 20.33 9.81 3.77
N LYS A 116 21.10 9.03 4.54
CA LYS A 116 20.56 7.98 5.42
C LYS A 116 19.91 8.53 6.68
N HIS A 117 20.43 9.66 7.14
CA HIS A 117 20.02 10.33 8.36
C HIS A 117 19.65 11.78 8.07
N GLY A 118 19.22 12.52 9.10
CA GLY A 118 18.65 13.84 8.86
C GLY A 118 17.23 13.76 8.32
N ARG A 119 16.35 14.61 8.83
CA ARG A 119 14.98 14.78 8.33
C ARG A 119 14.68 16.25 8.22
N ILE A 120 13.88 16.60 7.23
CA ILE A 120 13.21 17.90 7.15
C ILE A 120 11.85 17.74 7.82
N VAL A 121 11.46 18.70 8.64
CA VAL A 121 10.20 18.71 9.39
C VAL A 121 9.42 19.95 8.98
N LEU A 122 8.21 19.75 8.48
CA LEU A 122 7.26 20.82 8.18
C LEU A 122 6.47 21.18 9.45
N ASN A 123 6.39 22.48 9.74
CA ASN A 123 5.37 23.01 10.63
C ASN A 123 4.16 23.43 9.80
N GLU A 124 3.04 22.73 10.00
CA GLU A 124 1.80 22.91 9.23
C GLU A 124 1.16 24.27 9.46
N GLU A 125 1.28 24.82 10.67
CA GLU A 125 0.64 26.10 11.03
C GLU A 125 1.34 27.29 10.39
N THR A 126 2.67 27.25 10.34
CA THR A 126 3.49 28.38 9.89
C THR A 126 4.05 28.19 8.47
N GLY A 127 3.95 26.99 7.90
CA GLY A 127 4.60 26.64 6.63
C GLY A 127 6.13 26.69 6.69
N THR A 128 6.71 26.78 7.89
CA THR A 128 8.16 26.78 8.09
C THR A 128 8.72 25.37 8.08
N ILE A 129 9.97 25.23 7.65
CA ILE A 129 10.68 23.96 7.72
C ILE A 129 11.83 24.01 8.73
N ALA A 130 12.06 22.89 9.41
CA ALA A 130 13.19 22.69 10.32
C ALA A 130 13.92 21.39 9.97
N HIS A 131 15.10 21.17 10.55
CA HIS A 131 15.83 19.91 10.42
C HIS A 131 15.87 19.14 11.75
N ARG A 132 15.87 17.81 11.69
CA ARG A 132 16.12 16.93 12.84
C ARG A 132 17.18 15.89 12.53
N TYR A 133 17.92 15.45 13.55
CA TYR A 133 18.94 14.41 13.47
C TYR A 133 20.11 14.71 12.52
N LEU A 134 20.43 16.00 12.33
CA LEU A 134 21.56 16.44 11.52
C LEU A 134 22.90 15.90 12.04
N SER A 135 23.03 15.75 13.37
CA SER A 135 24.22 15.17 14.01
C SER A 135 24.49 13.71 13.64
N LYS A 136 23.51 12.99 13.08
CA LYS A 136 23.67 11.62 12.60
C LYS A 136 24.04 11.55 11.11
N VAL A 137 24.00 12.67 10.38
CA VAL A 137 24.35 12.72 8.97
C VAL A 137 25.86 12.57 8.83
N SER A 138 26.32 11.70 7.93
CA SER A 138 27.75 11.52 7.67
C SER A 138 28.34 12.75 6.99
N LYS A 139 29.66 12.94 7.08
CA LYS A 139 30.34 14.08 6.42
C LYS A 139 30.18 14.06 4.89
N GLU A 140 30.08 12.87 4.31
CA GLU A 140 29.91 12.67 2.86
C GLU A 140 28.50 13.01 2.39
N GLU A 141 27.48 12.68 3.20
CA GLU A 141 26.07 12.94 2.87
C GLU A 141 25.64 14.38 3.22
N TYR A 142 26.40 15.06 4.09
CA TYR A 142 26.07 16.39 4.59
C TYR A 142 25.93 17.46 3.49
N PRO A 143 26.80 17.56 2.47
CA PRO A 143 26.63 18.53 1.39
C PRO A 143 25.28 18.38 0.68
N THR A 144 24.90 17.15 0.34
CA THR A 144 23.60 16.84 -0.29
C THR A 144 22.44 17.29 0.59
N PHE A 145 22.47 16.95 1.89
CA PHE A 145 21.44 17.39 2.84
C PHE A 145 21.38 18.91 2.93
N ARG A 146 22.54 19.57 3.10
CA ARG A 146 22.67 21.02 3.24
C ARG A 146 22.08 21.74 2.04
N ASP A 147 22.43 21.32 0.84
CA ASP A 147 22.05 22.02 -0.39
C ASP A 147 20.54 21.91 -0.64
N VAL A 148 19.97 20.71 -0.43
CA VAL A 148 18.51 20.51 -0.51
C VAL A 148 17.78 21.30 0.58
N PHE A 149 18.22 21.21 1.84
CA PHE A 149 17.58 21.93 2.95
C PHE A 149 17.64 23.44 2.77
N ASN A 150 18.79 24.00 2.40
CA ASN A 150 18.95 25.43 2.20
C ASN A 150 18.09 25.96 1.04
N LYS A 151 18.00 25.20 -0.06
CA LYS A 151 17.11 25.52 -1.18
C LYS A 151 15.66 25.60 -0.71
N LEU A 152 15.17 24.58 -0.01
CA LEU A 152 13.80 24.54 0.50
C LEU A 152 13.53 25.61 1.56
N ASN A 153 14.53 25.92 2.40
CA ASN A 153 14.39 26.94 3.45
C ASN A 153 14.29 28.34 2.86
N LYS A 154 14.99 28.60 1.75
CA LYS A 154 14.83 29.85 0.99
C LYS A 154 13.40 29.98 0.45
N GLN A 155 12.89 28.93 -0.21
CA GLN A 155 11.52 28.90 -0.74
C GLN A 155 10.46 29.03 0.36
N SER A 156 10.66 28.36 1.51
CA SER A 156 9.77 28.48 2.68
C SER A 156 9.69 29.93 3.18
N ARG A 157 10.82 30.65 3.25
CA ARG A 157 10.85 32.07 3.64
C ARG A 157 10.15 32.97 2.61
N GLU A 158 10.29 32.67 1.32
CA GLU A 158 9.60 33.40 0.26
C GLU A 158 8.08 33.18 0.32
N HIS A 159 7.66 31.93 0.56
CA HIS A 159 6.25 31.57 0.76
C HIS A 159 5.63 32.31 1.95
N ILE A 160 6.34 32.39 3.08
CA ILE A 160 5.86 33.11 4.27
C ILE A 160 5.76 34.62 4.03
N LYS A 161 6.65 35.19 3.22
CA LYS A 161 6.58 36.62 2.87
C LYS A 161 5.44 36.96 1.90
N ALA A 162 4.99 35.97 1.13
CA ALA A 162 3.93 36.14 0.13
C ALA A 162 2.52 35.81 0.68
N ALA A 163 2.44 35.16 1.84
CA ALA A 163 1.21 34.85 2.58
C ALA A 163 0.87 35.96 3.58
#